data_AF-L7F447-F1
#
_entry.id   AF-L7F447-F1
#
_cell.length_a   1.000
_cell.length_b   1.000
_cell.length_c   1.000
_cell.angle_alpha   90.00
_cell.angle_beta   90.00
_cell.angle_gamma   90.00
#
_symmetry.space_group_name_H-M   'P 1'
#
loop_
_entity.id
_entity.type
_entity.pdbx_description
1 polymer ?
#
loop_
_entity_poly.entity_id
_entity_poly.type
_entity_poly.pdbx_seq_one_letter_code
_entity_poly.pdbx_strand_id
1 'polypeptide(L)'
;MSSKTTAAHFGAAPRPRLALVAGPRVMVGSQGPDSDAARTMADLGWCAAFVDTVRLAVTGGLKADASGFRAVDADGRTGRRVKGERVRLLARCGYLARHASGLVVATEDGHEALRLAEAAGPGVLRDEADVMASVRKARRARQWDSHAGQDAHALPVLPGGGEERRRLAVARKGAERTAVQAEKTRKRIEALMRRARIRDRREARREAAREAERTAPRRCCRGVWPLDWRCGECRELAARGIEDFPALPPGDSDSDSRTRQDHDNETDGRTDMAGKRCITVKRITGFL
;
A
#
# COMPACT_ATOMS: atom_id res chain seq x y z
N MET A 1 -8.37 48.52 76.23
CA MET A 1 -7.33 48.62 75.18
C MET A 1 -6.79 47.20 74.99
N SER A 2 -7.38 46.30 74.20
CA SER A 2 -7.85 46.36 72.79
C SER A 2 -6.71 46.47 71.78
N SER A 3 -6.11 45.31 71.46
CA SER A 3 -5.27 45.08 70.28
C SER A 3 -5.80 43.84 69.58
N LYS A 4 -6.62 44.03 68.54
CA LYS A 4 -7.29 42.96 67.80
C LYS A 4 -6.65 42.87 66.41
N THR A 5 -5.70 41.95 66.23
CA THR A 5 -4.97 41.81 64.95
C THR A 5 -5.87 41.20 63.89
N THR A 6 -6.33 42.02 62.95
CA THR A 6 -7.09 41.60 61.77
C THR A 6 -6.15 41.07 60.69
N ALA A 7 -6.13 39.75 60.50
CA ALA A 7 -5.55 39.14 59.30
C ALA A 7 -6.52 39.33 58.12
N ALA A 8 -6.07 40.00 57.05
CA ALA A 8 -6.88 40.23 55.86
C ALA A 8 -7.05 38.93 55.05
N HIS A 9 -8.28 38.60 54.68
CA HIS A 9 -8.53 37.57 53.67
C HIS A 9 -8.11 38.09 52.29
N PHE A 10 -7.04 37.50 51.74
CA PHE A 10 -6.68 37.71 50.33
C PHE A 10 -7.81 37.20 49.44
N GLY A 11 -8.42 38.11 48.67
CA GLY A 11 -9.54 37.79 47.81
C GLY A 11 -9.16 36.84 46.68
N ALA A 12 -9.88 35.73 46.56
CA ALA A 12 -9.80 34.88 45.38
C ALA A 12 -10.38 35.62 44.17
N ALA A 13 -9.62 35.73 43.08
CA ALA A 13 -10.07 36.38 41.86
C ALA A 13 -11.33 35.68 41.30
N PRO A 14 -12.38 36.42 40.90
CA PRO A 14 -13.59 35.83 40.34
C PRO A 14 -13.26 35.19 38.98
N ARG A 15 -13.36 33.86 38.90
CA ARG A 15 -13.25 33.13 37.63
C ARG A 15 -14.39 33.56 36.70
N PRO A 16 -14.14 33.83 35.41
CA PRO A 16 -15.20 34.20 34.49
C PRO A 16 -16.18 33.03 34.34
N ARG A 17 -17.41 33.22 34.82
CA ARG A 17 -18.53 32.35 34.46
C ARG A 17 -18.76 32.54 32.95
N LEU A 18 -18.50 31.49 32.17
CA LEU A 18 -18.96 31.41 30.79
C LEU A 18 -20.48 31.42 30.80
N ALA A 19 -21.06 32.60 30.55
CA ALA A 19 -22.48 32.74 30.34
C ALA A 19 -22.82 32.09 29.00
N LEU A 20 -23.40 30.88 29.06
CA LEU A 20 -24.08 30.28 27.92
C LEU A 20 -25.26 31.19 27.56
N VAL A 21 -25.07 32.01 26.53
CA VAL A 21 -26.16 32.79 25.93
C VAL A 21 -27.18 31.80 25.40
N ALA A 22 -28.32 31.71 26.06
CA ALA A 22 -29.44 30.90 25.60
C ALA A 22 -29.95 31.49 24.28
N GLY A 23 -29.63 30.83 23.17
CA GLY A 23 -30.21 31.14 21.86
C GLY A 23 -31.75 31.06 21.92
N PRO A 24 -32.46 31.80 21.05
CA PRO A 24 -33.91 31.87 21.09
C PRO A 24 -34.53 30.47 20.96
N ARG A 25 -35.40 30.12 21.90
CA ARG A 25 -36.18 28.89 21.85
C ARG A 25 -37.17 28.97 20.68
N VAL A 26 -36.79 28.41 19.53
CA VAL A 26 -37.73 28.13 18.46
C VAL A 26 -38.70 27.07 18.97
N MET A 27 -39.96 27.44 19.14
CA MET A 27 -41.05 26.51 19.37
C MET A 27 -41.28 25.71 18.09
N VAL A 28 -40.57 24.59 17.95
CA VAL A 28 -40.81 23.62 16.88
C VAL A 28 -42.13 22.92 17.21
N GLY A 29 -43.18 23.28 16.47
CA GLY A 29 -44.43 22.52 16.48
C GLY A 29 -44.18 21.07 16.07
N SER A 30 -45.01 20.15 16.56
CA SER A 30 -44.87 18.70 16.35
C SER A 30 -44.92 18.30 14.87
N GLN A 31 -43.80 18.42 14.16
CA GLN A 31 -43.54 17.66 12.95
C GLN A 31 -43.31 16.20 13.37
N GLY A 32 -43.82 15.26 12.55
CA GLY A 32 -43.52 13.84 12.72
C GLY A 32 -42.02 13.55 12.54
N PRO A 33 -41.58 12.31 12.78
CA PRO A 33 -40.17 11.94 12.67
C PRO A 33 -39.62 12.32 11.29
N ASP A 34 -38.51 13.07 11.27
CA ASP A 34 -37.86 13.50 10.03
C ASP A 34 -37.40 12.26 9.25
N SER A 35 -37.90 12.09 8.03
CA SER A 35 -37.68 10.87 7.24
C SER A 35 -36.22 10.66 6.84
N ASP A 36 -35.45 11.74 6.69
CA ASP A 36 -34.03 11.66 6.33
C ASP A 36 -33.16 11.41 7.57
N ALA A 37 -33.55 11.97 8.72
CA ALA A 37 -32.98 11.59 10.02
C ALA A 37 -33.27 10.10 10.34
N ALA A 38 -34.50 9.64 10.12
CA ALA A 38 -34.89 8.25 10.31
C ALA A 38 -34.10 7.29 9.40
N ARG A 39 -33.91 7.63 8.11
CA ARG A 39 -33.09 6.84 7.19
C ARG A 39 -31.64 6.75 7.68
N THR A 40 -31.04 7.89 8.03
CA THR A 40 -29.66 7.95 8.50
C THR A 40 -29.47 7.18 9.81
N MET A 41 -30.41 7.28 10.75
CA MET A 41 -30.36 6.54 12.02
C MET A 41 -30.56 5.03 11.84
N ALA A 42 -31.37 4.60 10.87
CA ALA A 42 -31.50 3.19 10.50
C ALA A 42 -30.18 2.63 9.93
N ASP A 43 -29.52 3.37 9.03
CA ASP A 43 -28.22 3.01 8.45
C ASP A 43 -27.09 2.98 9.49
N LEU A 44 -27.11 3.89 10.47
CA LEU A 44 -26.20 3.86 11.62
C LEU A 44 -26.45 2.66 12.55
N GLY A 45 -27.66 2.12 12.57
CA GLY A 45 -28.03 0.94 13.35
C GLY A 45 -27.86 1.12 14.87
N TRP A 46 -28.16 2.30 15.39
CA TRP A 46 -28.04 2.60 16.83
C TRP A 46 -29.16 1.99 17.67
N CYS A 47 -28.87 1.76 18.96
CA CYS A 47 -29.84 1.38 19.97
C CYS A 47 -30.00 2.49 21.04
N ALA A 48 -31.10 2.48 21.79
CA ALA A 48 -31.36 3.45 22.86
C ALA A 48 -30.20 3.55 23.87
N ALA A 49 -29.55 2.43 24.17
CA ALA A 49 -28.40 2.39 25.07
C ALA A 49 -27.16 3.15 24.57
N PHE A 50 -27.01 3.37 23.25
CA PHE A 50 -25.98 4.25 22.69
C PHE A 50 -26.39 5.71 22.79
N VAL A 51 -27.65 6.03 22.45
CA VAL A 51 -28.24 7.37 22.60
C VAL A 51 -28.08 7.88 24.03
N ASP A 52 -28.44 7.07 25.04
CA ASP A 52 -28.26 7.40 26.47
C ASP A 52 -26.78 7.64 26.83
N THR A 53 -25.86 6.84 26.26
CA THR A 53 -24.42 6.97 26.54
C THR A 53 -23.86 8.26 25.94
N VAL A 54 -24.30 8.65 24.74
CA VAL A 54 -23.92 9.92 24.10
C VAL A 54 -24.57 11.10 24.81
N ARG A 55 -25.85 11.01 25.20
CA ARG A 55 -26.54 12.05 25.98
C ARG A 55 -25.85 12.33 27.32
N LEU A 56 -25.38 11.29 28.02
CA LEU A 56 -24.54 11.44 29.23
C LEU A 56 -23.20 12.13 28.95
N ALA A 57 -22.59 11.91 27.79
CA ALA A 57 -21.34 12.56 27.41
C ALA A 57 -21.55 14.03 26.99
N VAL A 58 -22.68 14.35 26.35
CA VAL A 58 -23.11 15.72 25.98
C VAL A 58 -23.34 16.57 27.22
N THR A 59 -23.95 16.03 28.28
CA THR A 59 -24.16 16.76 29.55
C THR A 59 -22.90 16.83 30.44
N GLY A 60 -21.77 16.28 30.00
CA GLY A 60 -20.55 16.15 30.82
C GLY A 60 -20.67 15.12 31.95
N GLY A 61 -21.80 14.41 32.05
CA GLY A 61 -22.11 13.40 33.05
C GLY A 61 -21.50 12.02 32.81
N LEU A 62 -20.44 11.89 31.98
CA LEU A 62 -19.74 10.63 31.75
C LEU A 62 -18.25 10.76 32.10
N LYS A 63 -17.78 9.97 33.07
CA LYS A 63 -16.39 9.99 33.55
C LYS A 63 -15.73 8.63 33.40
N ALA A 64 -14.46 8.64 32.98
CA ALA A 64 -13.59 7.48 33.01
C ALA A 64 -12.83 7.44 34.34
N ASP A 65 -12.85 6.29 35.02
CA ASP A 65 -12.11 6.01 36.24
C ASP A 65 -11.24 4.74 36.08
N ALA A 66 -10.47 4.37 37.11
CA ALA A 66 -9.62 3.17 37.07
C ALA A 66 -10.43 1.86 36.97
N SER A 67 -11.72 1.87 37.34
CA SER A 67 -12.64 0.73 37.27
C SER A 67 -13.45 0.66 35.97
N GLY A 68 -13.39 1.67 35.10
CA GLY A 68 -14.13 1.75 33.83
C GLY A 68 -14.77 3.12 33.61
N PHE A 69 -16.10 3.13 33.41
CA PHE A 69 -16.85 4.34 33.09
C PHE A 69 -18.09 4.44 33.98
N ARG A 70 -18.41 5.66 34.42
CA ARG A 70 -19.55 5.94 35.30
C ARG A 70 -20.30 7.18 34.84
N ALA A 71 -21.62 7.13 35.03
CA ALA A 71 -22.42 8.34 35.06
C ALA A 71 -22.02 9.19 36.28
N VAL A 72 -22.03 10.50 36.12
CA VAL A 72 -21.84 11.48 37.19
C VAL A 72 -23.12 12.31 37.24
N ASP A 73 -23.68 12.51 38.44
CA ASP A 73 -24.85 13.36 38.61
C ASP A 73 -24.46 14.85 38.64
N ALA A 74 -25.48 15.73 38.70
CA ALA A 74 -25.28 17.18 38.73
C ALA A 74 -24.47 17.65 39.96
N ASP A 75 -24.52 16.88 41.06
CA ASP A 75 -23.79 17.15 42.30
C ASP A 75 -22.32 16.64 42.26
N GLY A 76 -21.90 16.06 41.12
CA GLY A 76 -20.54 15.55 40.93
C GLY A 76 -20.28 14.19 41.58
N ARG A 77 -21.30 13.51 42.13
CA ARG A 77 -21.15 12.18 42.73
C ARG A 77 -21.12 11.13 41.63
N THR A 78 -20.20 10.17 41.77
CA THR A 78 -20.07 9.06 40.83
C THR A 78 -21.21 8.05 41.01
N GLY A 79 -22.15 8.06 40.09
CA GLY A 79 -23.33 7.21 40.08
C GLY A 79 -23.12 5.88 39.34
N ARG A 80 -24.16 5.47 38.59
CA ARG A 80 -24.27 4.17 37.93
C ARG A 80 -23.08 3.88 37.00
N ARG A 81 -22.55 2.65 37.08
CA ARG A 81 -21.54 2.14 36.14
C ARG A 81 -22.13 1.96 34.75
N VAL A 82 -21.49 2.52 33.73
CA VAL A 82 -21.87 2.38 32.32
C VAL A 82 -21.11 1.20 31.72
N LYS A 83 -21.75 0.41 30.84
CA LYS A 83 -21.08 -0.71 30.14
C LYS A 83 -19.90 -0.16 29.32
N GLY A 84 -18.68 -0.44 29.78
CA GLY A 84 -17.47 0.15 29.18
C GLY A 84 -17.20 -0.26 27.74
N GLU A 85 -17.74 -1.40 27.29
CA GLU A 85 -17.72 -1.79 25.88
C GLU A 85 -18.42 -0.75 24.98
N ARG A 86 -19.61 -0.27 25.37
CA ARG A 86 -20.37 0.72 24.59
C ARG A 86 -19.58 2.04 24.46
N VAL A 87 -19.01 2.51 25.55
CA VAL A 87 -18.22 3.76 25.57
C VAL A 87 -16.96 3.64 24.71
N ARG A 88 -16.25 2.51 24.81
CA ARG A 88 -15.06 2.24 23.97
C ARG A 88 -15.41 2.15 22.49
N LEU A 89 -16.50 1.47 22.16
CA LEU A 89 -16.98 1.29 20.78
C LEU A 89 -17.36 2.64 20.15
N LEU A 90 -18.18 3.45 20.83
CA LEU A 90 -18.57 4.80 20.39
C LEU A 90 -17.35 5.73 20.25
N ALA A 91 -16.38 5.64 21.17
CA ALA A 91 -15.14 6.42 21.08
C ALA A 91 -14.24 5.97 19.90
N ARG A 92 -14.16 4.67 19.62
CA ARG A 92 -13.42 4.12 18.47
C ARG A 92 -14.08 4.43 17.13
N CYS A 93 -15.38 4.70 17.12
CA CYS A 93 -16.14 5.13 15.95
C CYS A 93 -16.28 6.67 15.86
N GLY A 94 -15.53 7.42 16.67
CA GLY A 94 -15.42 8.88 16.55
C GLY A 94 -16.53 9.70 17.22
N TYR A 95 -17.55 9.09 17.81
CA TYR A 95 -18.68 9.79 18.46
C TYR A 95 -18.36 10.34 19.85
N LEU A 96 -17.38 9.76 20.53
CA LEU A 96 -16.95 10.16 21.87
C LEU A 96 -15.44 10.40 21.91
N ALA A 97 -15.00 11.38 22.70
CA ALA A 97 -13.59 11.66 22.97
C ALA A 97 -13.33 11.66 24.49
N ARG A 98 -12.14 11.22 24.90
CA ARG A 98 -11.68 11.36 26.29
C ARG A 98 -10.98 12.70 26.45
N HIS A 99 -11.51 13.56 27.30
CA HIS A 99 -10.88 14.83 27.66
C HIS A 99 -9.76 14.61 28.70
N ALA A 100 -8.80 15.54 28.75
CA ALA A 100 -7.65 15.46 29.66
C ALA A 100 -8.05 15.41 31.15
N SER A 101 -9.20 15.99 31.51
CA SER A 101 -9.78 15.92 32.88
C SER A 101 -10.32 14.54 33.28
N GLY A 102 -10.27 13.54 32.38
CA GLY A 102 -10.84 12.21 32.60
C GLY A 102 -12.33 12.10 32.30
N LEU A 103 -12.99 13.19 31.92
CA LEU A 103 -14.35 13.15 31.35
C LEU A 103 -14.34 12.52 29.95
N VAL A 104 -15.46 11.91 29.58
CA VAL A 104 -15.76 11.48 28.22
C VAL A 104 -16.82 12.42 27.67
N VAL A 105 -16.50 13.12 26.60
CA VAL A 105 -17.35 14.13 25.96
C VAL A 105 -17.80 13.64 24.60
N ALA A 106 -18.95 14.11 24.12
CA ALA A 106 -19.35 13.90 22.74
C ALA A 106 -18.45 14.71 21.79
N THR A 107 -18.21 14.17 20.60
CA THR A 107 -17.61 14.91 19.48
C THR A 107 -18.70 15.60 18.67
N GLU A 108 -18.33 16.40 17.66
CA GLU A 108 -19.27 16.93 16.66
C GLU A 108 -20.15 15.82 16.07
N ASP A 109 -19.53 14.70 15.64
CA ASP A 109 -20.24 13.53 15.11
C ASP A 109 -21.20 12.89 16.15
N GLY A 110 -20.81 12.91 17.43
CA GLY A 110 -21.65 12.44 18.54
C GLY A 110 -22.85 13.35 18.83
N HIS A 111 -22.65 14.67 18.83
CA HIS A 111 -23.73 15.65 18.97
C HIS A 111 -24.72 15.55 17.81
N GLU A 112 -24.24 15.44 16.58
CA GLU A 112 -25.09 15.34 15.39
C GLU A 112 -25.85 14.02 15.33
N ALA A 113 -25.21 12.89 15.64
CA ALA A 113 -25.90 11.61 15.74
C ALA A 113 -26.96 11.57 16.87
N LEU A 114 -26.74 12.28 17.99
CA LEU A 114 -27.77 12.46 19.02
C LEU A 114 -28.95 13.30 18.49
N ARG A 115 -28.68 14.42 17.79
CA ARG A 115 -29.71 15.26 17.17
C ARG A 115 -30.57 14.47 16.18
N LEU A 116 -29.94 13.65 15.34
CA LEU A 116 -30.62 12.77 14.39
C LEU A 116 -31.46 11.68 15.10
N ALA A 117 -30.95 11.09 16.19
CA ALA A 117 -31.69 10.12 17.00
C ALA A 117 -32.94 10.73 17.66
N GLU A 118 -32.83 11.99 18.12
CA GLU A 118 -33.95 12.73 18.73
C GLU A 118 -34.99 13.14 17.67
N ALA A 119 -34.57 13.53 16.46
CA ALA A 119 -35.45 13.88 15.35
C ALA A 119 -36.12 12.67 14.67
N ALA A 120 -35.44 11.51 14.62
CA ALA A 120 -35.98 10.26 14.09
C ALA A 120 -36.98 9.58 15.04
N GLY A 121 -36.90 9.88 16.33
CA GLY A 121 -37.73 9.25 17.37
C GLY A 121 -37.32 7.81 17.71
N PRO A 122 -37.88 7.26 18.81
CA PRO A 122 -37.43 5.98 19.37
C PRO A 122 -37.74 4.77 18.49
N GLY A 123 -38.75 4.84 17.61
CA GLY A 123 -39.20 3.71 16.77
C GLY A 123 -38.19 3.28 15.69
N VAL A 124 -37.17 4.09 15.41
CA VAL A 124 -36.08 3.79 14.47
C VAL A 124 -34.91 3.06 15.15
N LEU A 125 -34.82 3.14 16.48
CA LEU A 125 -33.71 2.56 17.24
C LEU A 125 -33.86 1.04 17.35
N ARG A 126 -32.76 0.33 17.11
CA ARG A 126 -32.70 -1.14 17.15
C ARG A 126 -32.51 -1.65 18.58
N ASP A 127 -32.84 -2.92 18.80
CA ASP A 127 -32.54 -3.59 20.08
C ASP A 127 -31.02 -3.71 20.33
N GLU A 128 -30.60 -3.63 21.60
CA GLU A 128 -29.19 -3.72 21.97
C GLU A 128 -28.57 -5.09 21.61
N ALA A 129 -29.31 -6.19 21.75
CA ALA A 129 -28.78 -7.53 21.46
C ALA A 129 -28.46 -7.69 19.96
N ASP A 130 -29.33 -7.18 19.09
CA ASP A 130 -29.16 -7.19 17.62
C ASP A 130 -28.01 -6.30 17.16
N VAL A 131 -27.92 -5.09 17.71
CA VAL A 131 -26.80 -4.18 17.43
C VAL A 131 -25.49 -4.80 17.89
N MET A 132 -25.45 -5.34 19.11
CA MET A 132 -24.24 -5.99 19.62
C MET A 132 -23.93 -7.32 18.90
N ALA A 133 -24.92 -8.02 18.34
CA ALA A 133 -24.69 -9.17 17.46
C ALA A 133 -24.05 -8.74 16.13
N SER A 134 -24.50 -7.62 15.57
CA SER A 134 -23.93 -6.99 14.37
C SER A 134 -22.49 -6.54 14.61
N VAL A 135 -22.21 -5.89 15.75
CA VAL A 135 -20.85 -5.56 16.25
C VAL A 135 -19.97 -6.81 16.34
N ARG A 136 -20.45 -7.90 16.95
CA ARG A 136 -19.73 -9.18 17.03
C ARG A 136 -19.49 -9.83 15.65
N LYS A 137 -20.36 -9.62 14.67
CA LYS A 137 -20.17 -10.06 13.28
C LYS A 137 -19.09 -9.22 12.58
N ALA A 138 -19.15 -7.90 12.73
CA ALA A 138 -18.18 -6.96 12.15
C ALA A 138 -16.76 -7.17 12.72
N ARG A 139 -16.61 -7.36 14.04
CA ARG A 139 -15.31 -7.72 14.66
C ARG A 139 -14.74 -9.03 14.10
N ARG A 140 -15.58 -10.07 13.93
CA ARG A 140 -15.15 -11.38 13.38
C ARG A 140 -14.70 -11.28 11.92
N ALA A 141 -15.35 -10.47 11.10
CA ALA A 141 -14.89 -10.16 9.74
C ALA A 141 -13.49 -9.50 9.68
N ARG A 142 -13.01 -9.00 10.83
CA ARG A 142 -11.72 -8.34 11.03
C ARG A 142 -10.87 -9.02 12.10
N GLN A 143 -11.03 -10.33 12.31
CA GLN A 143 -10.32 -11.05 13.38
C GLN A 143 -8.79 -10.94 13.35
N TRP A 144 -8.21 -10.63 12.18
CA TRP A 144 -6.77 -10.41 11.97
C TRP A 144 -6.31 -8.97 12.29
N ASP A 145 -7.22 -8.01 12.36
CA ASP A 145 -6.94 -6.65 12.82
C ASP A 145 -6.75 -6.65 14.35
N SER A 146 -5.98 -5.70 14.88
CA SER A 146 -5.91 -5.48 16.33
C SER A 146 -7.30 -5.21 16.94
N HIS A 147 -7.52 -5.51 18.22
CA HIS A 147 -8.81 -5.24 18.90
C HIS A 147 -9.28 -3.78 18.73
N ALA A 148 -8.35 -2.81 18.71
CA ALA A 148 -8.67 -1.41 18.47
C ALA A 148 -9.14 -1.14 17.02
N GLY A 149 -8.58 -1.85 16.03
CA GLY A 149 -9.02 -1.80 14.63
C GLY A 149 -10.37 -2.51 14.42
N GLN A 150 -10.55 -3.67 15.06
CA GLN A 150 -11.84 -4.37 15.10
C GLN A 150 -12.95 -3.46 15.64
N ASP A 151 -12.74 -2.82 16.80
CA ASP A 151 -13.71 -1.88 17.38
C ASP A 151 -13.96 -0.66 16.49
N ALA A 152 -12.91 -0.09 15.86
CA ALA A 152 -13.05 1.09 15.01
C ALA A 152 -13.97 0.86 13.81
N HIS A 153 -14.08 -0.38 13.32
CA HIS A 153 -14.92 -0.76 12.19
C HIS A 153 -16.18 -1.55 12.59
N ALA A 154 -16.50 -1.65 13.88
CA ALA A 154 -17.62 -2.45 14.36
C ALA A 154 -18.96 -1.71 14.46
N LEU A 155 -18.96 -0.38 14.33
CA LEU A 155 -20.16 0.41 14.00
C LEU A 155 -19.91 1.27 12.74
N PRO A 156 -20.98 1.65 12.02
CA PRO A 156 -20.93 2.75 11.06
C PRO A 156 -20.49 4.06 11.72
N VAL A 157 -19.78 4.89 10.95
CA VAL A 157 -19.49 6.29 11.28
C VAL A 157 -20.58 7.19 10.69
N LEU A 158 -20.74 8.41 11.23
CA LEU A 158 -21.68 9.39 10.70
C LEU A 158 -21.33 9.72 9.24
N PRO A 159 -22.25 9.57 8.27
CA PRO A 159 -22.01 9.97 6.88
C PRO A 159 -21.71 11.47 6.78
N GLY A 160 -20.64 11.84 6.06
CA GLY A 160 -20.14 13.22 6.00
C GLY A 160 -19.40 13.70 7.25
N GLY A 161 -19.37 12.89 8.33
CA GLY A 161 -18.80 13.23 9.63
C GLY A 161 -17.29 13.53 9.61
N GLY A 162 -16.79 14.11 10.69
CA GLY A 162 -15.37 14.37 10.90
C GLY A 162 -14.54 13.08 10.95
N GLU A 163 -15.05 12.01 11.56
CA GLU A 163 -14.39 10.71 11.60
C GLU A 163 -14.34 10.02 10.22
N GLU A 164 -15.42 10.07 9.43
CA GLU A 164 -15.41 9.53 8.06
C GLU A 164 -14.37 10.26 7.20
N ARG A 165 -14.37 11.60 7.20
CA ARG A 165 -13.39 12.42 6.47
C ARG A 165 -11.96 12.11 6.90
N ARG A 166 -11.70 11.91 8.20
CA ARG A 166 -10.39 11.47 8.73
C ARG A 166 -9.99 10.09 8.21
N ARG A 167 -10.91 9.11 8.22
CA ARG A 167 -10.65 7.75 7.70
C ARG A 167 -10.36 7.74 6.21
N LEU A 168 -11.13 8.49 5.41
CA LEU A 168 -10.91 8.65 3.97
C LEU A 168 -9.54 9.29 3.69
N ALA A 169 -9.13 10.31 4.45
CA ALA A 169 -7.82 10.93 4.32
C ALA A 169 -6.67 9.96 4.67
N VAL A 170 -6.83 9.13 5.71
CA VAL A 170 -5.86 8.07 6.06
C VAL A 170 -5.80 6.99 4.98
N ALA A 171 -6.95 6.55 4.46
CA ALA A 171 -7.03 5.55 3.41
C ALA A 171 -6.36 6.01 2.11
N ARG A 172 -6.57 7.27 1.69
CA ARG A 172 -5.88 7.87 0.53
C ARG A 172 -4.36 7.87 0.70
N LYS A 173 -3.84 8.38 1.83
CA LYS A 173 -2.40 8.35 2.15
C LYS A 173 -1.84 6.93 2.26
N GLY A 174 -2.65 5.97 2.69
CA GLY A 174 -2.31 4.54 2.69
C GLY A 174 -2.18 3.98 1.27
N ALA A 175 -3.14 4.28 0.39
CA ALA A 175 -3.14 3.86 -1.00
C ALA A 175 -1.94 4.43 -1.79
N GLU A 176 -1.62 5.72 -1.60
CA GLU A 176 -0.44 6.38 -2.17
C GLU A 176 0.87 5.64 -1.79
N ARG A 177 1.05 5.33 -0.50
CA ARG A 177 2.21 4.58 -0.01
C ARG A 177 2.28 3.19 -0.61
N THR A 178 1.15 2.49 -0.68
CA THR A 178 1.05 1.14 -1.28
C THR A 178 1.36 1.18 -2.77
N ALA A 179 0.92 2.20 -3.52
CA ALA A 179 1.25 2.37 -4.93
C ALA A 179 2.76 2.56 -5.14
N VAL A 180 3.41 3.43 -4.36
CA VAL A 180 4.87 3.63 -4.40
C VAL A 180 5.63 2.33 -4.08
N GLN A 181 5.17 1.55 -3.10
CA GLN A 181 5.81 0.26 -2.79
C GLN A 181 5.55 -0.79 -3.89
N ALA A 182 4.36 -0.82 -4.49
CA ALA A 182 4.04 -1.70 -5.61
C ALA A 182 4.88 -1.38 -6.86
N GLU A 183 5.17 -0.12 -7.12
CA GLU A 183 6.08 0.28 -8.20
C GLU A 183 7.52 -0.18 -7.92
N LYS A 184 7.99 -0.01 -6.68
CA LYS A 184 9.32 -0.49 -6.24
C LYS A 184 9.45 -2.01 -6.35
N THR A 185 8.42 -2.77 -5.96
CA THR A 185 8.43 -4.24 -6.09
C THR A 185 8.38 -4.67 -7.54
N ARG A 186 7.56 -4.04 -8.40
CA ARG A 186 7.55 -4.27 -9.86
C ARG A 186 8.94 -4.07 -10.47
N LYS A 187 9.58 -2.92 -10.23
CA LYS A 187 10.94 -2.62 -10.70
C LYS A 187 11.98 -3.63 -10.19
N ARG A 188 11.86 -4.08 -8.93
CA ARG A 188 12.74 -5.11 -8.35
C ARG A 188 12.54 -6.48 -9.01
N ILE A 189 11.30 -6.89 -9.26
CA ILE A 189 10.97 -8.15 -9.96
C ILE A 189 11.48 -8.09 -11.41
N GLU A 190 11.24 -7.01 -12.13
CA GLU A 190 11.73 -6.81 -13.49
C GLU A 190 13.26 -6.89 -13.56
N ALA A 191 13.97 -6.21 -12.66
CA ALA A 191 15.43 -6.29 -12.57
C ALA A 191 15.94 -7.71 -12.27
N LEU A 192 15.21 -8.50 -11.47
CA LEU A 192 15.53 -9.89 -11.18
C LEU A 192 15.31 -10.77 -12.42
N MET A 193 14.17 -10.62 -13.11
CA MET A 193 13.88 -11.34 -14.37
C MET A 193 14.88 -10.98 -15.49
N ARG A 194 15.32 -9.72 -15.57
CA ARG A 194 16.37 -9.31 -16.52
C ARG A 194 17.72 -9.97 -16.20
N ARG A 195 18.07 -10.11 -14.91
CA ARG A 195 19.29 -10.82 -14.49
C ARG A 195 19.22 -12.32 -14.78
N ALA A 196 18.08 -12.96 -14.58
CA ALA A 196 17.84 -14.35 -14.97
C ALA A 196 18.08 -14.54 -16.48
N ARG A 197 17.37 -13.79 -17.34
CA ARG A 197 17.56 -13.84 -18.81
C ARG A 197 19.01 -13.66 -19.28
N ILE A 198 19.83 -12.86 -18.58
CA ILE A 198 21.25 -12.70 -18.88
C ILE A 198 22.08 -13.93 -18.46
N ARG A 199 21.74 -14.56 -17.34
CA ARG A 199 22.33 -15.83 -16.90
C ARG A 199 21.99 -16.94 -17.88
N ASP A 200 20.71 -17.13 -18.20
CA ASP A 200 20.23 -18.18 -19.11
C ASP A 200 20.93 -18.08 -20.47
N ARG A 201 21.05 -16.87 -21.03
CA ARG A 201 21.81 -16.61 -22.27
C ARG A 201 23.31 -16.90 -22.16
N ARG A 202 23.92 -16.76 -20.98
CA ARG A 202 25.34 -17.09 -20.76
C ARG A 202 25.54 -18.58 -20.57
N GLU A 203 24.60 -19.27 -19.94
CA GLU A 203 24.61 -20.73 -19.77
C GLU A 203 24.39 -21.42 -21.12
N ALA A 204 23.36 -21.04 -21.88
CA ALA A 204 23.13 -21.53 -23.25
C ALA A 204 24.35 -21.31 -24.18
N ARG A 205 25.04 -20.16 -24.08
CA ARG A 205 26.28 -19.91 -24.83
C ARG A 205 27.45 -20.80 -24.39
N ARG A 206 27.55 -21.14 -23.10
CA ARG A 206 28.58 -22.06 -22.57
C ARG A 206 28.29 -23.50 -22.97
N GLU A 207 27.03 -23.89 -23.00
CA GLU A 207 26.57 -25.21 -23.45
C GLU A 207 26.83 -25.37 -24.95
N ALA A 208 26.39 -24.43 -25.78
CA ALA A 208 26.69 -24.41 -27.22
C ALA A 208 28.21 -24.40 -27.51
N ALA A 209 29.03 -23.71 -26.70
CA ALA A 209 30.48 -23.76 -26.84
C ALA A 209 31.09 -25.12 -26.48
N ARG A 210 30.59 -25.80 -25.43
CA ARG A 210 30.99 -27.17 -25.07
C ARG A 210 30.55 -28.19 -26.10
N GLU A 211 29.38 -28.00 -26.70
CA GLU A 211 28.86 -28.84 -27.78
C GLU A 211 29.71 -28.66 -29.04
N ALA A 212 29.98 -27.42 -29.45
CA ALA A 212 30.89 -27.09 -30.55
C ALA A 212 32.32 -27.64 -30.33
N GLU A 213 32.83 -27.63 -29.09
CA GLU A 213 34.14 -28.23 -28.76
C GLU A 213 34.12 -29.77 -28.90
N ARG A 214 33.00 -30.43 -28.58
CA ARG A 214 32.82 -31.87 -28.76
C ARG A 214 32.66 -32.29 -30.22
N THR A 215 32.10 -31.41 -31.06
CA THR A 215 31.91 -31.67 -32.50
C THR A 215 33.05 -31.15 -33.37
N ALA A 216 33.99 -30.37 -32.81
CA ALA A 216 35.13 -29.81 -33.53
C ALA A 216 36.17 -30.88 -33.95
N PRO A 217 36.87 -30.67 -35.08
CA PRO A 217 37.86 -31.61 -35.58
C PRO A 217 39.14 -31.50 -34.76
N ARG A 218 39.71 -32.64 -34.35
CA ARG A 218 40.97 -32.65 -33.59
C ARG A 218 42.08 -31.95 -34.37
N ARG A 219 42.93 -31.20 -33.66
CA ARG A 219 44.02 -30.37 -34.23
C ARG A 219 44.99 -31.15 -35.15
N CYS A 220 45.13 -32.45 -34.96
CA CYS A 220 45.95 -33.35 -35.78
C CYS A 220 45.31 -33.80 -37.11
N CYS A 221 43.99 -33.63 -37.28
CA CYS A 221 43.23 -34.08 -38.46
C CYS A 221 42.58 -32.93 -39.25
N ARG A 222 42.73 -31.69 -38.77
CA ARG A 222 42.17 -30.49 -39.39
C ARG A 222 42.88 -30.19 -40.71
N GLY A 223 42.13 -30.19 -41.82
CA GLY A 223 42.69 -29.99 -43.17
C GLY A 223 43.24 -31.26 -43.80
N VAL A 224 43.13 -32.42 -43.13
CA VAL A 224 43.53 -33.71 -43.72
C VAL A 224 42.41 -34.23 -44.63
N TRP A 225 42.79 -34.51 -45.88
CA TRP A 225 42.00 -35.15 -46.92
C TRP A 225 42.88 -36.17 -47.65
N PRO A 226 42.38 -37.36 -48.04
CA PRO A 226 41.01 -37.86 -47.88
C PRO A 226 40.62 -38.19 -46.42
N LEU A 227 39.32 -38.40 -46.18
CA LEU A 227 38.75 -38.64 -44.84
C LEU A 227 39.37 -39.86 -44.13
N ASP A 228 39.76 -40.88 -44.89
CA ASP A 228 40.33 -42.13 -44.37
C ASP A 228 41.66 -41.94 -43.63
N TRP A 229 42.34 -40.82 -43.87
CA TRP A 229 43.63 -40.49 -43.24
C TRP A 229 43.46 -39.75 -41.90
N ARG A 230 42.22 -39.43 -41.50
CA ARG A 230 41.91 -38.88 -40.17
C ARG A 230 41.96 -39.98 -39.10
N CYS A 231 42.08 -39.61 -37.82
CA CYS A 231 41.99 -40.57 -36.71
C CYS A 231 40.56 -41.14 -36.57
N GLY A 232 40.41 -42.29 -35.90
CA GLY A 232 39.14 -43.01 -35.78
C GLY A 232 37.98 -42.14 -35.30
N GLU A 233 38.18 -41.37 -34.22
CA GLU A 233 37.15 -40.46 -33.69
C GLU A 233 36.71 -39.38 -34.68
N CYS A 234 37.63 -38.84 -35.49
CA CYS A 234 37.29 -37.84 -36.51
C CYS A 234 36.59 -38.47 -37.72
N ARG A 235 36.77 -39.77 -37.98
CA ARG A 235 35.97 -40.52 -38.95
C ARG A 235 34.57 -40.82 -38.41
N GLU A 236 34.43 -41.16 -37.13
CA GLU A 236 33.12 -41.35 -36.50
C GLU A 236 32.28 -40.07 -36.46
N LEU A 237 32.90 -38.90 -36.23
CA LEU A 237 32.21 -37.60 -36.31
C LEU A 237 31.75 -37.29 -37.74
N ALA A 238 32.62 -37.50 -38.74
CA ALA A 238 32.24 -37.33 -40.15
C ALA A 238 31.12 -38.29 -40.58
N ALA A 239 31.18 -39.56 -40.15
CA ALA A 239 30.14 -40.56 -40.41
C ALA A 239 28.78 -40.23 -39.76
N ARG A 240 28.75 -39.34 -38.76
CA ARG A 240 27.51 -38.77 -38.17
C ARG A 240 27.00 -37.52 -38.90
N GLY A 241 27.60 -37.16 -40.05
CA GLY A 241 27.21 -35.98 -40.85
C GLY A 241 27.76 -34.65 -40.33
N ILE A 242 28.77 -34.68 -39.45
CA ILE A 242 29.42 -33.48 -38.91
C ILE A 242 30.68 -33.22 -39.72
N GLU A 243 30.55 -32.47 -40.82
CA GLU A 243 31.63 -32.16 -41.74
C GLU A 243 32.20 -30.74 -41.54
N ASP A 244 33.47 -30.66 -41.16
CA ASP A 244 34.28 -29.45 -41.38
C ASP A 244 34.85 -29.47 -42.81
N PHE A 245 34.28 -28.68 -43.72
CA PHE A 245 34.98 -27.67 -44.54
C PHE A 245 33.96 -26.93 -45.43
N PRO A 246 34.09 -25.59 -45.62
CA PRO A 246 33.40 -24.93 -46.73
C PRO A 246 33.91 -25.52 -48.06
N ALA A 247 33.00 -25.84 -48.97
CA ALA A 247 33.36 -26.17 -50.34
C ALA A 247 34.14 -24.99 -50.95
N LEU A 248 35.41 -25.19 -51.25
CA LEU A 248 36.11 -24.32 -52.19
C LEU A 248 35.42 -24.50 -53.54
N PRO A 249 34.96 -23.43 -54.21
CA PRO A 249 34.45 -23.56 -55.56
C PRO A 249 35.58 -24.10 -56.45
N PRO A 250 35.27 -24.92 -57.48
CA PRO A 250 36.28 -25.33 -58.43
C PRO A 250 36.89 -24.08 -59.06
N GLY A 251 38.22 -23.97 -58.99
CA GLY A 251 38.94 -22.88 -59.61
C GLY A 251 39.08 -23.17 -61.09
N ASP A 252 38.23 -22.55 -61.91
CA ASP A 252 38.42 -22.54 -63.36
C ASP A 252 39.57 -21.60 -63.72
N SER A 253 40.64 -22.19 -64.23
CA SER A 253 41.76 -21.46 -64.84
C SER A 253 41.34 -20.85 -66.18
N ASP A 254 41.99 -19.74 -66.53
CA ASP A 254 42.11 -19.17 -67.88
C ASP A 254 40.82 -18.68 -68.58
N SER A 255 40.68 -17.36 -68.62
CA SER A 255 40.32 -16.62 -69.85
C SER A 255 40.66 -15.14 -69.71
N ASP A 256 41.84 -14.77 -70.21
CA ASP A 256 42.25 -13.37 -70.40
C ASP A 256 41.60 -12.77 -71.67
N SER A 257 41.66 -11.44 -71.81
CA SER A 257 41.37 -10.60 -72.99
C SER A 257 39.94 -10.02 -73.25
N ARG A 258 39.82 -8.74 -72.84
CA ARG A 258 39.37 -7.55 -73.62
C ARG A 258 37.96 -7.46 -74.26
N THR A 259 37.17 -6.48 -73.76
CA THR A 259 36.73 -5.21 -74.44
C THR A 259 36.10 -4.27 -73.37
N ARG A 260 36.38 -2.96 -73.21
CA ARG A 260 35.98 -1.77 -74.02
C ARG A 260 34.45 -1.71 -74.27
N GLN A 261 33.64 -0.65 -74.10
CA GLN A 261 33.72 0.79 -73.73
C GLN A 261 32.33 1.23 -73.17
N ASP A 262 32.02 2.39 -72.55
CA ASP A 262 32.68 3.45 -71.73
C ASP A 262 31.54 4.39 -71.19
N HIS A 263 31.76 5.24 -70.15
CA HIS A 263 30.92 6.39 -69.69
C HIS A 263 29.50 6.08 -69.10
N ASP A 264 28.88 6.83 -68.15
CA ASP A 264 29.28 8.02 -67.34
C ASP A 264 28.35 8.21 -66.09
N ASN A 265 28.69 9.22 -65.27
CA ASN A 265 27.85 9.96 -64.29
C ASN A 265 27.68 9.52 -62.81
N GLU A 266 28.50 10.17 -61.97
CA GLU A 266 28.10 11.11 -60.89
C GLU A 266 27.15 10.66 -59.76
N THR A 267 27.69 10.56 -58.53
CA THR A 267 27.52 11.62 -57.51
C THR A 267 28.44 11.43 -56.28
N ASP A 268 29.04 12.54 -55.82
CA ASP A 268 29.87 12.63 -54.60
C ASP A 268 29.08 12.44 -53.29
N GLY A 269 29.67 12.11 -52.13
CA GLY A 269 31.07 11.79 -51.84
C GLY A 269 31.41 11.86 -50.32
N ARG A 270 32.72 11.77 -50.01
CA ARG A 270 33.40 12.05 -48.70
C ARG A 270 33.15 11.11 -47.50
N THR A 271 34.15 10.26 -47.17
CA THR A 271 35.14 10.36 -46.04
C THR A 271 34.60 9.95 -44.64
N ASP A 272 35.28 9.20 -43.78
CA ASP A 272 36.74 9.15 -43.55
C ASP A 272 37.30 7.83 -42.94
N MET A 273 38.59 7.59 -43.21
CA MET A 273 39.64 6.96 -42.37
C MET A 273 39.29 5.90 -41.29
N ALA A 274 39.75 4.66 -41.50
CA ALA A 274 40.01 3.68 -40.42
C ALA A 274 41.40 3.04 -40.57
N GLY A 275 42.33 3.44 -39.70
CA GLY A 275 43.76 3.12 -39.82
C GLY A 275 44.12 1.63 -39.71
N LYS A 276 44.97 1.18 -40.64
CA LYS A 276 45.67 -0.11 -40.58
C LYS A 276 46.49 -0.20 -39.28
N ARG A 277 46.15 -1.15 -38.39
CA ARG A 277 47.04 -1.59 -37.31
C ARG A 277 47.67 -2.93 -37.67
N CYS A 278 48.88 -2.89 -38.20
CA CYS A 278 49.70 -4.08 -38.41
C CYS A 278 50.08 -4.67 -37.04
N ILE A 279 49.66 -5.91 -36.76
CA ILE A 279 50.17 -6.67 -35.61
C ILE A 279 51.27 -7.59 -36.12
N THR A 280 52.52 -7.17 -35.98
CA THR A 280 53.71 -7.96 -36.31
C THR A 280 53.94 -9.01 -35.22
N VAL A 281 53.46 -10.23 -35.43
CA VAL A 281 53.79 -11.37 -34.56
C VAL A 281 55.20 -11.85 -34.92
N LYS A 282 56.20 -11.51 -34.09
CA LYS A 282 57.54 -12.10 -34.21
C LYS A 282 57.46 -13.61 -34.00
N ARG A 283 57.82 -14.39 -35.03
CA ARG A 283 58.21 -15.79 -34.85
C ARG A 283 59.48 -15.82 -33.99
N ILE A 284 59.40 -16.44 -32.81
CA ILE A 284 60.58 -16.97 -32.14
C ILE A 284 60.74 -18.41 -32.64
N THR A 285 61.70 -18.61 -33.53
CA THR A 285 62.19 -19.93 -33.94
C THR A 285 63.61 -20.08 -33.41
N GLY A 286 63.76 -20.91 -32.38
CA GLY A 286 65.03 -21.33 -31.81
C GLY A 286 64.81 -22.67 -31.14
N PHE A 287 65.40 -23.71 -31.72
CA PHE A 287 65.48 -25.06 -31.15
C PHE A 287 66.92 -25.25 -30.64
N LEU A 288 67.08 -26.12 -29.64
CA LEU A 288 68.28 -26.37 -28.83
C LEU A 288 68.50 -25.33 -27.72
#